data_AF-A0A812W931-F1
#
_entry.id   AF-A0A812W931-F1
#
_cell.length_a   1.000
_cell.length_b   1.000
_cell.length_c   1.000
_cell.angle_alpha   90.00
_cell.angle_beta   90.00
_cell.angle_gamma   90.00
#
_symmetry.space_group_name_H-M   'P 1'
#
loop_
_entity.id
_entity.type
_entity.pdbx_description
1 polymer ?
#
loop_
_entity_poly.entity_id
_entity_poly.type
_entity_poly.pdbx_seq_one_letter_code
_entity_poly.pdbx_strand_id
1 'polypeptide(L)'
;MPPIWEVVGGADKGGILVRQGKELTSEPESSRLSTGALILEKEMHGERMRYFRLSGTGPEVGWVSLKVKDKAMVKRREEKRKPRVLALHGAPSNSNIMKFQTGQLRKLAGEDFEWLFVDGPCAWKPLPGSKLMNLAERTPVEKAIAKDKPFVQWYSHPELSPEETAAGKGYELDVDFDNVQYENVDEGVRFLDEFLKSTSACSYRLVLRETLFAMCVSVQFMNAGVAVLSTLEILISAATPILGAACQPFFRSWLK
;
A
#
# COMPACT_ATOMS: atom_id res chain seq x y z
N MET A 1 5.79 -9.44 6.82
CA MET A 1 7.06 -9.19 6.09
C MET A 1 8.11 -10.17 6.58
N PRO A 2 9.02 -10.66 5.72
CA PRO A 2 10.13 -11.49 6.17
C PRO A 2 11.03 -10.73 7.14
N PRO A 3 11.65 -11.38 8.12
CA PRO A 3 12.57 -10.73 9.05
C PRO A 3 13.77 -10.08 8.36
N ILE A 4 14.21 -8.94 8.88
CA ILE A 4 15.49 -8.31 8.52
C ILE A 4 16.53 -8.76 9.56
N TRP A 5 17.72 -9.07 9.08
CA TRP A 5 18.87 -9.47 9.88
C TRP A 5 20.04 -8.53 9.60
N GLU A 6 20.88 -8.32 10.60
CA GLU A 6 22.13 -7.58 10.48
C GLU A 6 23.30 -8.52 10.65
N VAL A 7 24.32 -8.38 9.80
CA VAL A 7 25.57 -9.12 9.95
C VAL A 7 26.39 -8.53 11.09
N VAL A 8 26.58 -9.30 12.15
CA VAL A 8 27.32 -8.88 13.35
C VAL A 8 28.66 -9.62 13.52
N GLY A 9 28.88 -10.68 12.73
CA GLY A 9 30.11 -11.48 12.74
C GLY A 9 31.12 -11.10 11.65
N GLY A 10 32.30 -11.71 11.72
CA GLY A 10 33.31 -11.68 10.66
C GLY A 10 34.06 -10.37 10.47
N ALA A 11 33.96 -9.41 11.39
CA ALA A 11 34.60 -8.09 11.27
C ALA A 11 36.12 -8.18 11.04
N ASP A 12 36.79 -9.13 11.70
CA ASP A 12 38.22 -9.44 11.56
C ASP A 12 38.62 -9.90 10.14
N LYS A 13 37.65 -10.37 9.35
CA LYS A 13 37.84 -10.89 7.99
C LYS A 13 37.10 -10.06 6.93
N GLY A 14 36.63 -8.87 7.29
CA GLY A 14 35.84 -7.99 6.42
C GLY A 14 34.42 -8.48 6.13
N GLY A 15 33.91 -9.45 6.89
CA GLY A 15 32.55 -9.98 6.74
C GLY A 15 32.42 -11.49 6.92
N ILE A 16 31.20 -11.99 6.77
CA ILE A 16 30.86 -13.40 6.88
C ILE A 16 30.96 -14.12 5.54
N LEU A 17 31.26 -15.41 5.58
CA LEU A 17 31.34 -16.26 4.39
C LEU A 17 29.92 -16.53 3.87
N VAL A 18 29.70 -16.27 2.59
CA VAL A 18 28.49 -16.63 1.88
C VAL A 18 28.77 -17.88 1.05
N ARG A 19 27.79 -18.79 0.97
CA ARG A 19 27.87 -19.97 0.11
C ARG A 19 26.75 -19.96 -0.92
N GLN A 20 27.00 -20.55 -2.08
CA GLN A 20 26.01 -20.67 -3.15
C GLN A 20 24.85 -21.60 -2.76
N GLY A 21 25.12 -22.61 -1.92
CA GLY A 21 24.14 -23.60 -1.48
C GLY A 21 23.90 -23.65 0.03
N LYS A 22 22.82 -24.34 0.42
CA LYS A 22 22.48 -24.54 1.85
C LYS A 22 23.56 -25.32 2.60
N GLU A 23 24.18 -26.29 1.92
CA GLU A 23 25.15 -27.21 2.49
C GLU A 23 26.45 -26.54 2.88
N LEU A 24 27.09 -27.03 3.96
CA LEU A 24 28.40 -26.52 4.41
C LEU A 24 29.54 -26.83 3.45
N THR A 25 29.36 -27.80 2.56
CA THR A 25 30.30 -28.20 1.52
C THR A 25 30.10 -27.44 0.20
N SER A 26 29.01 -26.68 0.07
CA SER A 26 28.75 -25.91 -1.15
C SER A 26 29.80 -24.84 -1.39
N GLU A 27 30.01 -24.50 -2.66
CA GLU A 27 31.05 -23.54 -3.04
C GLU A 27 30.84 -22.19 -2.35
N PRO A 28 31.92 -21.59 -1.82
CA PRO A 28 31.87 -20.24 -1.29
C PRO A 28 31.66 -19.24 -2.42
N GLU A 29 30.97 -18.14 -2.13
CA GLU A 29 30.91 -17.01 -3.03
C GLU A 29 32.27 -16.31 -3.16
N SER A 30 32.44 -15.59 -4.27
CA SER A 30 33.68 -14.86 -4.58
C SER A 30 33.98 -13.73 -3.59
N SER A 31 32.97 -13.24 -2.88
CA SER A 31 33.09 -12.16 -1.89
C SER A 31 32.34 -12.47 -0.60
N ARG A 32 32.77 -11.82 0.49
CA ARG A 32 32.12 -11.91 1.80
C ARG A 32 31.00 -10.89 1.90
N LEU A 33 30.00 -11.22 2.71
CA LEU A 33 28.98 -10.27 3.11
C LEU A 33 29.51 -9.45 4.29
N SER A 34 29.69 -8.15 4.07
CA SER A 34 30.30 -7.23 5.04
C SER A 34 29.58 -7.19 6.39
N THR A 35 30.34 -6.98 7.46
CA THR A 35 29.77 -6.70 8.80
C THR A 35 28.99 -5.38 8.77
N GLY A 36 27.83 -5.34 9.40
CA GLY A 36 26.87 -4.24 9.35
C GLY A 36 25.91 -4.30 8.17
N ALA A 37 26.08 -5.21 7.21
CA ALA A 37 25.14 -5.39 6.10
C ALA A 37 23.76 -5.82 6.62
N LEU A 38 22.69 -5.28 6.02
CA LEU A 38 21.32 -5.69 6.27
C LEU A 38 20.87 -6.69 5.21
N ILE A 39 20.20 -7.75 5.65
CA ILE A 39 19.74 -8.82 4.79
C ILE A 39 18.31 -9.23 5.13
N LEU A 40 17.53 -9.57 4.11
CA LEU A 40 16.16 -10.06 4.24
C LEU A 40 16.17 -11.58 4.24
N GLU A 41 15.53 -12.20 5.23
CA GLU A 41 15.33 -13.65 5.28
C GLU A 41 14.46 -14.11 4.11
N LYS A 42 14.92 -15.12 3.38
CA LYS A 42 14.16 -15.75 2.29
C LYS A 42 13.76 -17.18 2.62
N GLU A 43 14.68 -17.94 3.17
CA GLU A 43 14.49 -19.35 3.49
C GLU A 43 15.33 -19.73 4.72
N MET A 44 14.78 -20.57 5.59
CA MET A 44 15.47 -21.10 6.75
C MET A 44 15.57 -22.62 6.69
N HIS A 45 16.78 -23.13 6.93
CA HIS A 45 17.08 -24.56 7.03
C HIS A 45 17.99 -24.82 8.25
N GLY A 46 17.37 -25.09 9.40
CA GLY A 46 18.09 -25.27 10.67
C GLY A 46 18.83 -23.99 11.07
N GLU A 47 20.16 -24.01 11.07
CA GLU A 47 21.00 -22.84 11.40
C GLU A 47 21.56 -22.13 10.15
N ARG A 48 20.99 -22.42 8.97
CA ARG A 48 21.39 -21.83 7.68
C ARG A 48 20.25 -21.00 7.11
N MET A 49 20.57 -19.78 6.71
CA MET A 49 19.60 -18.83 6.15
C MET A 49 19.98 -18.48 4.71
N ARG A 50 19.02 -18.60 3.80
CA ARG A 50 19.09 -17.96 2.50
C ARG A 50 18.62 -16.52 2.63
N TYR A 51 19.37 -15.59 2.08
CA TYR A 51 19.09 -14.17 2.22
C TYR A 51 19.04 -13.43 0.88
N PHE A 52 18.52 -12.21 0.94
CA PHE A 52 18.69 -11.17 -0.09
C PHE A 52 19.26 -9.89 0.56
N ARG A 53 20.32 -9.32 0.01
CA ARG A 53 21.02 -8.17 0.57
C ARG A 53 20.20 -6.89 0.38
N LEU A 54 19.98 -6.16 1.46
CA LEU A 54 19.29 -4.86 1.45
C LEU A 54 20.29 -3.69 1.46
N SER A 55 21.43 -3.85 2.14
CA SER A 55 22.47 -2.81 2.23
C SER A 55 23.85 -3.43 2.51
N GLY A 56 24.90 -2.60 2.52
CA GLY A 56 26.30 -3.05 2.68
C GLY A 56 26.88 -3.65 1.40
N THR A 57 28.07 -4.25 1.49
CA THR A 57 28.78 -4.88 0.36
C THR A 57 28.81 -6.41 0.46
N GLY A 58 28.98 -7.09 -0.69
CA GLY A 58 29.01 -8.54 -0.82
C GLY A 58 27.93 -9.09 -1.77
N PRO A 59 27.81 -10.42 -1.87
CA PRO A 59 26.84 -11.07 -2.75
C PRO A 59 25.40 -10.64 -2.44
N GLU A 60 24.62 -10.39 -3.49
CA GLU A 60 23.22 -9.97 -3.36
C GLU A 60 22.34 -11.08 -2.79
N VAL A 61 22.65 -12.34 -3.11
CA VAL A 61 21.96 -13.52 -2.59
C VAL A 61 22.97 -14.56 -2.13
N GLY A 62 22.54 -15.44 -1.23
CA GLY A 62 23.33 -16.61 -0.85
C GLY A 62 22.91 -17.20 0.49
N TRP A 63 23.71 -18.15 0.97
CA TRP A 63 23.47 -18.87 2.22
C TRP A 63 24.51 -18.55 3.28
N VAL A 64 24.04 -18.13 4.46
CA VAL A 64 24.86 -17.81 5.63
C VAL A 64 24.48 -18.67 6.82
N SER A 65 25.41 -18.85 7.75
CA SER A 65 25.12 -19.49 9.04
C SER A 65 24.62 -18.44 10.03
N LEU A 66 23.65 -18.80 10.87
CA LEU A 66 23.17 -17.93 11.94
C LEU A 66 24.24 -17.72 13.02
N LYS A 67 25.00 -18.78 13.32
CA LYS A 67 26.11 -18.79 14.27
C LYS A 67 27.24 -19.72 13.81
N VAL A 68 28.43 -19.51 14.36
CA VAL A 68 29.62 -20.37 14.17
C VAL A 68 30.32 -20.49 15.51
N LYS A 69 30.54 -21.72 16.01
CA LYS A 69 31.12 -21.98 17.34
C LYS A 69 30.44 -21.14 18.43
N ASP A 70 29.11 -21.17 18.44
CA ASP A 70 28.22 -20.40 19.34
C ASP A 70 28.28 -18.88 19.24
N LYS A 71 29.14 -18.32 18.39
CA LYS A 71 29.17 -16.89 18.09
C LYS A 71 28.13 -16.56 17.02
N ALA A 72 27.20 -15.65 17.32
CA ALA A 72 26.22 -15.15 16.37
C ALA A 72 26.92 -14.43 15.19
N MET A 73 26.58 -14.81 13.96
CA MET A 73 27.08 -14.20 12.74
C MET A 73 26.10 -13.16 12.19
N VAL A 74 24.80 -13.41 12.41
CA VAL A 74 23.73 -12.48 12.11
C VAL A 74 22.84 -12.32 13.33
N LYS A 75 22.28 -11.13 13.52
CA LYS A 75 21.32 -10.84 14.57
C LYS A 75 20.03 -10.34 13.93
N ARG A 76 18.90 -10.93 14.32
CA ARG A 76 17.60 -10.47 13.85
C ARG A 76 17.39 -9.03 14.32
N ARG A 77 17.01 -8.14 13.41
CA ARG A 77 16.58 -6.80 13.78
C ARG A 77 15.13 -6.87 14.23
N GLU A 78 14.91 -6.53 15.50
CA GLU A 78 13.58 -6.20 16.00
C GLU A 78 13.27 -4.75 15.67
N GLU A 79 13.16 -4.44 14.38
CA GLU A 79 12.54 -3.19 13.98
C GLU A 79 11.03 -3.38 14.13
N LYS A 80 10.46 -2.85 15.21
CA LYS A 80 9.01 -2.64 15.36
C LYS A 80 8.56 -1.59 14.35
N ARG A 81 8.59 -1.94 13.07
CA ARG A 81 8.01 -1.12 12.01
C ARG A 81 6.50 -1.30 12.09
N LYS A 82 5.81 -0.19 12.38
CA LYS A 82 4.36 -0.09 12.25
C LYS A 82 4.01 -0.42 10.79
N PRO A 83 3.09 -1.37 10.52
CA PRO A 83 2.55 -1.53 9.18
C PRO A 83 2.03 -0.18 8.65
N ARG A 84 2.26 0.08 7.36
CA ARG A 84 1.89 1.35 6.74
C ARG A 84 0.63 1.16 5.89
N VAL A 85 -0.30 2.09 5.99
CA VAL A 85 -1.53 2.14 5.20
C VAL A 85 -1.45 3.35 4.28
N LEU A 86 -1.43 3.11 2.97
CA LEU A 86 -1.58 4.16 1.97
C LEU A 86 -3.07 4.37 1.70
N ALA A 87 -3.59 5.54 2.06
CA ALA A 87 -4.98 5.92 1.88
C ALA A 87 -5.13 6.87 0.69
N LEU A 88 -5.70 6.35 -0.40
CA LEU A 88 -6.00 7.10 -1.63
C LEU A 88 -7.45 7.58 -1.59
N HIS A 89 -7.69 8.86 -1.88
CA HIS A 89 -9.03 9.42 -1.95
C HIS A 89 -9.70 9.12 -3.31
N GLY A 90 -11.03 9.14 -3.38
CA GLY A 90 -11.76 9.10 -4.66
C GLY A 90 -11.76 10.45 -5.39
N ALA A 91 -12.30 10.52 -6.60
CA ALA A 91 -12.52 11.78 -7.31
C ALA A 91 -13.98 12.23 -7.20
N PRO A 92 -14.25 13.54 -7.07
CA PRO A 92 -13.35 14.63 -6.68
C PRO A 92 -13.17 14.70 -5.15
N SER A 93 -11.93 14.77 -4.66
CA SER A 93 -11.67 14.80 -3.21
C SER A 93 -10.25 15.30 -2.88
N ASN A 94 -9.84 15.13 -1.63
CA ASN A 94 -8.45 15.25 -1.18
C ASN A 94 -8.20 14.45 0.11
N SER A 95 -6.95 14.45 0.55
CA SER A 95 -6.46 13.78 1.76
C SER A 95 -7.14 14.23 3.05
N ASN A 96 -7.69 15.44 3.16
CA ASN A 96 -8.42 15.85 4.35
C ASN A 96 -9.79 15.15 4.43
N ILE A 97 -10.47 15.04 3.30
CA ILE A 97 -11.72 14.25 3.20
C ILE A 97 -11.43 12.77 3.45
N MET A 98 -10.34 12.23 2.90
CA MET A 98 -9.97 10.83 3.17
C MET A 98 -9.62 10.59 4.65
N LYS A 99 -8.96 11.55 5.32
CA LYS A 99 -8.73 11.49 6.77
C LYS A 99 -10.02 11.52 7.57
N PHE A 100 -11.00 12.29 7.13
CA PHE A 100 -12.33 12.34 7.74
C PHE A 100 -13.07 11.00 7.56
N GLN A 101 -13.14 10.48 6.33
CA GLN A 101 -13.79 9.22 6.00
C GLN A 101 -13.16 8.01 6.73
N THR A 102 -11.84 8.03 6.92
CA THR A 102 -11.12 6.97 7.64
C THR A 102 -11.00 7.20 9.15
N GLY A 103 -11.64 8.23 9.71
CA GLY A 103 -11.48 8.62 11.12
C GLY A 103 -11.76 7.50 12.12
N GLN A 104 -12.87 6.77 11.94
CA GLN A 104 -13.23 5.65 12.82
C GLN A 104 -12.27 4.46 12.67
N LEU A 105 -11.90 4.12 11.43
CA LEU A 105 -10.95 3.04 11.15
C LEU A 105 -9.58 3.34 11.77
N ARG A 106 -9.12 4.59 11.69
CA ARG A 106 -7.88 5.05 12.34
C ARG A 106 -7.94 4.98 13.85
N LYS A 107 -9.08 5.36 14.45
CA LYS A 107 -9.28 5.25 15.89
C LYS A 107 -9.19 3.80 16.36
N LEU A 108 -9.75 2.86 15.60
CA LEU A 108 -9.69 1.43 15.89
C LEU A 108 -8.28 0.84 15.66
N ALA A 109 -7.61 1.24 14.57
CA ALA A 109 -6.25 0.82 14.25
C ALA A 109 -5.21 1.32 15.28
N GLY A 110 -5.54 2.38 16.03
CA GLY A 110 -4.69 2.93 17.07
C GLY A 110 -3.35 3.43 16.52
N GLU A 111 -2.32 3.33 17.35
CA GLU A 111 -0.97 3.71 16.97
C GLU A 111 -0.20 2.60 16.27
N ASP A 112 -0.76 1.41 16.08
CA ASP A 112 -0.03 0.28 15.51
C ASP A 112 0.26 0.45 14.02
N PHE A 113 -0.44 1.37 13.35
CA PHE A 113 -0.32 1.64 11.93
C PHE A 113 0.17 3.06 11.65
N GLU A 114 1.03 3.20 10.67
CA GLU A 114 1.38 4.49 10.08
C GLU A 114 0.47 4.76 8.87
N TRP A 115 -0.15 5.92 8.81
CA TRP A 115 -1.07 6.27 7.73
C TRP A 115 -0.47 7.32 6.80
N LEU A 116 -0.41 6.99 5.51
CA LEU A 116 0.03 7.89 4.45
C LEU A 116 -1.19 8.37 3.69
N PHE A 117 -1.33 9.69 3.56
CA PHE A 117 -2.38 10.32 2.77
C PHE A 117 -1.72 11.13 1.68
N VAL A 118 -2.16 10.88 0.45
CA VAL A 118 -1.61 11.51 -0.74
C VAL A 118 -2.76 12.11 -1.55
N ASP A 119 -2.51 13.28 -2.11
CA ASP A 119 -3.42 14.01 -2.99
C ASP A 119 -3.11 13.64 -4.44
N GLY A 120 -4.14 13.39 -5.25
CA GLY A 120 -3.97 13.11 -6.68
C GLY A 120 -3.34 14.30 -7.43
N PRO A 121 -2.59 14.05 -8.50
CA PRO A 121 -1.83 15.10 -9.20
C PRO A 121 -2.71 15.98 -10.10
N CYS A 122 -3.86 15.48 -10.54
CA CYS A 122 -4.69 16.18 -11.51
C CYS A 122 -5.66 17.13 -10.79
N ALA A 123 -5.64 18.40 -11.18
CA ALA A 123 -6.63 19.36 -10.71
C ALA A 123 -8.03 18.93 -11.16
N TRP A 124 -9.02 19.05 -10.28
CA TRP A 124 -10.42 18.86 -10.63
C TRP A 124 -11.14 20.22 -10.66
N LYS A 125 -12.06 20.37 -11.61
CA LYS A 125 -12.92 21.54 -11.74
C LYS A 125 -14.38 21.08 -11.86
N PRO A 126 -15.31 21.72 -11.13
CA PRO A 126 -16.72 21.44 -11.32
C PRO A 126 -17.20 21.96 -12.67
N LEU A 127 -18.24 21.32 -13.19
CA LEU A 127 -19.04 21.84 -14.29
C LEU A 127 -20.23 22.64 -13.70
N PRO A 128 -20.32 23.96 -13.92
CA PRO A 128 -21.40 24.78 -13.37
C PRO A 128 -22.78 24.24 -13.72
N GLY A 129 -23.64 24.09 -12.71
CA GLY A 129 -25.01 23.59 -12.88
C GLY A 129 -25.16 22.07 -13.02
N SER A 130 -24.05 21.32 -13.07
CA SER A 130 -24.13 19.85 -13.15
C SER A 130 -24.67 19.23 -11.87
N LYS A 131 -25.53 18.21 -12.02
CA LYS A 131 -26.03 17.38 -10.92
C LYS A 131 -25.28 16.06 -10.77
N LEU A 132 -24.32 15.80 -11.66
CA LEU A 132 -23.56 14.56 -11.67
C LEU A 132 -22.55 14.57 -10.54
N MET A 133 -22.52 13.51 -9.74
CA MET A 133 -21.71 13.46 -8.52
C MET A 133 -20.23 13.78 -8.73
N ASN A 134 -19.64 13.47 -9.89
CA ASN A 134 -18.21 13.73 -10.14
C ASN A 134 -17.92 15.11 -10.75
N LEU A 135 -18.95 15.87 -11.11
CA LEU A 135 -18.81 17.18 -11.78
C LEU A 135 -19.53 18.31 -11.04
N ALA A 136 -20.48 17.97 -10.17
CA ALA A 136 -21.24 18.93 -9.41
C ALA A 136 -20.32 19.74 -8.50
N GLU A 137 -20.70 20.99 -8.28
CA GLU A 137 -20.03 21.84 -7.29
C GLU A 137 -20.04 21.17 -5.92
N ARG A 138 -18.92 21.25 -5.23
CA ARG A 138 -18.80 20.67 -3.88
C ARG A 138 -19.66 21.44 -2.89
N THR A 139 -20.35 20.68 -2.05
CA THR A 139 -21.21 21.20 -1.00
C THR A 139 -20.41 22.03 0.01
N PRO A 140 -21.06 22.94 0.77
CA PRO A 140 -20.40 23.68 1.85
C PRO A 140 -19.73 22.76 2.88
N VAL A 141 -20.34 21.59 3.15
CA VAL A 141 -19.80 20.59 4.08
C VAL A 141 -18.52 19.97 3.55
N GLU A 142 -18.50 19.52 2.29
CA GLU A 142 -17.29 18.98 1.66
C GLU A 142 -16.16 20.02 1.62
N LYS A 143 -16.47 21.28 1.28
CA LYS A 143 -15.52 22.39 1.30
C LYS A 143 -14.95 22.65 2.70
N ALA A 144 -15.80 22.59 3.73
CA ALA A 144 -15.36 22.74 5.12
C ALA A 144 -14.43 21.60 5.56
N ILE A 145 -14.72 20.36 5.19
CA ILE A 145 -13.86 19.19 5.48
C ILE A 145 -12.53 19.29 4.74
N ALA A 146 -12.53 19.82 3.51
CA ALA A 146 -11.34 19.98 2.68
C ALA A 146 -10.30 20.97 3.28
N LYS A 147 -10.69 21.90 4.15
CA LYS A 147 -9.80 22.89 4.80
C LYS A 147 -8.88 23.61 3.80
N ASP A 148 -9.49 24.25 2.81
CA ASP A 148 -8.84 25.03 1.73
C ASP A 148 -7.94 24.24 0.77
N LYS A 149 -7.79 22.92 0.96
CA LYS A 149 -7.12 22.09 -0.04
C LYS A 149 -7.96 22.02 -1.33
N PRO A 150 -7.30 22.01 -2.50
CA PRO A 150 -8.01 21.81 -3.76
C PRO A 150 -8.69 20.44 -3.77
N PHE A 151 -9.74 20.35 -4.57
CA PHE A 151 -10.29 19.07 -4.98
C PHE A 151 -9.48 18.59 -6.19
N VAL A 152 -9.03 17.35 -6.12
CA VAL A 152 -8.13 16.74 -7.10
C VAL A 152 -8.60 15.34 -7.46
N GLN A 153 -7.98 14.78 -8.49
CA GLN A 153 -8.27 13.46 -9.04
C GLN A 153 -6.96 12.76 -9.48
N TRP A 154 -7.03 11.44 -9.70
CA TRP A 154 -5.87 10.63 -10.08
C TRP A 154 -5.62 10.58 -11.58
N TYR A 155 -6.67 10.82 -12.35
CA TYR A 155 -6.74 10.85 -13.81
C TYR A 155 -7.82 11.86 -14.18
N SER A 156 -7.79 12.36 -15.41
CA SER A 156 -8.84 13.22 -15.95
C SER A 156 -9.70 12.47 -16.97
N HIS A 157 -10.82 13.07 -17.34
CA HIS A 157 -11.58 12.70 -18.52
C HIS A 157 -11.29 13.72 -19.62
N PRO A 158 -11.38 13.33 -20.90
CA PRO A 158 -11.31 14.29 -22.00
C PRO A 158 -12.27 15.46 -21.75
N GLU A 159 -11.81 16.67 -22.03
CA GLU A 159 -12.71 17.83 -22.00
C GLU A 159 -13.80 17.63 -23.04
N LEU A 160 -15.05 17.52 -22.58
CA LEU A 160 -16.19 17.51 -23.47
C LEU A 160 -16.39 18.90 -24.06
N SER A 161 -16.73 18.96 -25.34
CA SER A 161 -17.15 20.21 -25.95
C SER A 161 -18.40 20.78 -25.24
N PRO A 162 -18.65 22.10 -25.33
CA PRO A 162 -19.88 22.69 -24.80
C PRO A 162 -21.15 22.03 -25.35
N GLU A 163 -21.12 21.56 -26.60
CA GLU A 163 -22.23 20.86 -27.25
C GLU A 163 -22.44 19.46 -26.68
N GLU A 164 -21.36 18.70 -26.44
CA GLU A 164 -21.42 17.39 -25.79
C GLU A 164 -21.89 17.49 -24.34
N THR A 165 -21.42 18.53 -23.65
CA THR A 165 -21.80 18.85 -22.27
C THR A 165 -23.28 19.21 -22.19
N ALA A 166 -23.78 20.04 -23.11
CA ALA A 166 -25.18 20.41 -23.19
C ALA A 166 -26.08 19.23 -23.60
N ALA A 167 -25.55 18.29 -24.39
CA ALA A 167 -26.24 17.07 -24.78
C ALA A 167 -26.18 15.96 -23.73
N GLY A 168 -25.45 16.15 -22.61
CA GLY A 168 -25.27 15.11 -21.59
C GLY A 168 -24.39 13.93 -22.02
N LYS A 169 -23.69 14.02 -23.15
CA LYS A 169 -22.77 12.99 -23.65
C LYS A 169 -21.60 12.80 -22.67
N GLY A 170 -21.08 11.57 -22.56
CA GLY A 170 -19.99 11.22 -21.64
C GLY A 170 -20.42 11.07 -20.17
N TYR A 171 -21.72 11.29 -19.88
CA TYR A 171 -22.28 11.24 -18.54
C TYR A 171 -23.57 10.43 -18.42
N GLU A 172 -23.95 9.72 -19.48
CA GLU A 172 -24.95 8.68 -19.40
C GLU A 172 -24.41 7.60 -18.46
N LEU A 173 -25.15 7.34 -17.38
CA LEU A 173 -24.93 6.25 -16.42
C LEU A 173 -25.14 4.87 -17.07
N ASP A 174 -24.98 4.74 -18.39
CA ASP A 174 -24.92 3.45 -19.02
C ASP A 174 -23.58 2.85 -18.62
N VAL A 175 -23.67 1.73 -17.92
CA VAL A 175 -22.69 1.19 -16.96
C VAL A 175 -21.51 0.52 -17.66
N ASP A 176 -21.19 0.99 -18.86
CA ASP A 176 -20.16 0.45 -19.72
C ASP A 176 -18.82 1.16 -19.45
N PHE A 177 -18.16 0.70 -18.40
CA PHE A 177 -16.81 1.14 -18.04
C PHE A 177 -15.77 0.81 -19.13
N ASP A 178 -16.08 -0.05 -20.10
CA ASP A 178 -15.15 -0.45 -21.16
C ASP A 178 -14.94 0.67 -22.19
N ASN A 179 -15.86 1.64 -22.26
CA ASN A 179 -15.81 2.75 -23.22
C ASN A 179 -15.42 4.10 -22.60
N VAL A 180 -15.07 4.13 -21.30
CA VAL A 180 -14.64 5.37 -20.64
C VAL A 180 -13.19 5.68 -21.01
N GLN A 181 -12.99 6.79 -21.70
CA GLN A 181 -11.65 7.32 -21.96
C GLN A 181 -11.15 8.07 -20.72
N TYR A 182 -9.92 7.73 -20.31
CA TYR A 182 -9.21 8.38 -19.22
C TYR A 182 -7.94 9.01 -19.76
N GLU A 183 -7.66 10.22 -19.29
CA GLU A 183 -6.43 10.95 -19.58
C GLU A 183 -5.56 11.00 -18.33
N ASN A 184 -4.25 11.17 -18.52
CA ASN A 184 -3.27 11.32 -17.45
C ASN A 184 -3.17 10.13 -16.48
N VAL A 185 -3.66 8.94 -16.87
CA VAL A 185 -3.53 7.70 -16.06
C VAL A 185 -2.07 7.38 -15.76
N ASP A 186 -1.20 7.42 -16.78
CA ASP A 186 0.24 7.15 -16.62
C ASP A 186 0.94 8.20 -15.75
N GLU A 187 0.45 9.45 -15.75
CA GLU A 187 0.94 10.48 -14.84
C GLU A 187 0.53 10.18 -13.39
N GLY A 188 -0.73 9.83 -13.17
CA GLY A 188 -1.23 9.40 -11.85
C GLY A 188 -0.46 8.22 -11.28
N VAL A 189 -0.18 7.20 -12.11
CA VAL A 189 0.60 6.02 -11.71
C VAL A 189 2.06 6.40 -11.41
N ARG A 190 2.71 7.17 -12.28
CA ARG A 190 4.10 7.63 -12.05
C ARG A 190 4.22 8.46 -10.78
N PHE A 191 3.28 9.38 -10.55
CA PHE A 191 3.25 10.19 -9.34
C PHE A 191 3.17 9.32 -8.08
N LEU A 192 2.31 8.30 -8.07
CA LEU A 192 2.20 7.39 -6.94
C LEU A 192 3.48 6.57 -6.72
N ASP A 193 4.09 6.10 -7.81
CA ASP A 193 5.35 5.36 -7.81
C ASP A 193 6.49 6.19 -7.20
N GLU A 194 6.61 7.46 -7.62
CA GLU A 194 7.58 8.42 -7.07
C GLU A 194 7.30 8.76 -5.59
N PHE A 195 6.03 8.93 -5.21
CA PHE A 195 5.64 9.15 -3.83
C PHE A 195 6.03 7.94 -2.95
N LEU A 196 5.79 6.71 -3.41
CA LEU A 196 6.15 5.51 -2.67
C LEU A 196 7.67 5.33 -2.55
N LYS A 197 8.41 5.62 -3.62
CA LYS A 197 9.88 5.61 -3.61
C LYS A 197 10.46 6.65 -2.66
N SER A 198 9.89 7.86 -2.61
CA SER A 198 10.38 8.92 -1.71
C SER A 198 10.06 8.65 -0.24
N THR A 199 8.97 7.94 0.04
CA THR A 199 8.53 7.63 1.40
C THR A 199 9.07 6.30 1.94
N SER A 200 9.79 5.50 1.14
CA SER A 200 10.31 4.20 1.58
C SER A 200 11.62 3.78 0.90
N ALA A 201 12.57 3.29 1.71
CA ALA A 201 13.80 2.64 1.22
C ALA A 201 13.59 1.16 0.84
N CYS A 202 12.34 0.70 0.63
CA CYS A 202 12.03 -0.72 0.50
C CYS A 202 10.91 -0.96 -0.54
N SER A 203 10.95 -2.12 -1.18
CA SER A 203 10.01 -2.55 -2.22
C SER A 203 8.58 -2.62 -1.69
N TYR A 204 7.66 -1.87 -2.30
CA TYR A 204 6.22 -2.03 -2.13
C TYR A 204 5.70 -3.04 -3.16
N ARG A 205 4.59 -3.72 -2.80
CA ARG A 205 3.78 -4.48 -3.75
C ARG A 205 2.45 -3.77 -3.86
N LEU A 206 2.24 -3.05 -4.95
CA LEU A 206 0.94 -2.47 -5.29
C LEU A 206 -0.02 -3.64 -5.59
N VAL A 207 -0.96 -3.91 -4.70
CA VAL A 207 -2.03 -4.89 -4.94
C VAL A 207 -3.26 -4.11 -5.38
N LEU A 208 -3.31 -3.77 -6.67
CA LEU A 208 -4.55 -3.36 -7.31
C LEU A 208 -5.35 -4.64 -7.55
N ARG A 209 -6.25 -4.99 -6.63
CA ARG A 209 -7.33 -5.94 -6.93
C ARG A 209 -8.55 -5.12 -7.33
N GLU A 210 -9.27 -5.59 -8.34
CA GLU A 210 -10.56 -5.04 -8.81
C GLU A 210 -11.56 -4.81 -7.66
N THR A 211 -11.41 -5.50 -6.53
CA THR A 211 -12.20 -5.33 -5.31
C THR A 211 -12.00 -3.98 -4.60
N LEU A 212 -10.87 -3.28 -4.81
CA LEU A 212 -10.65 -1.93 -4.27
C LEU A 212 -11.47 -0.87 -5.00
N PHE A 213 -11.81 -1.11 -6.27
CA PHE A 213 -12.78 -0.29 -7.00
C PHE A 213 -14.16 -0.41 -6.32
N ALA A 214 -14.55 -1.62 -5.91
CA ALA A 214 -15.77 -1.84 -5.12
C ALA A 214 -15.73 -1.21 -3.71
N MET A 215 -14.54 -1.07 -3.08
CA MET A 215 -14.39 -0.34 -1.81
C MET A 215 -14.55 1.17 -1.94
N CYS A 216 -14.02 1.79 -3.00
CA CYS A 216 -14.28 3.22 -3.28
C CYS A 216 -15.77 3.47 -3.55
N VAL A 217 -16.41 2.58 -4.31
CA VAL A 217 -17.84 2.66 -4.64
C VAL A 217 -18.70 2.50 -3.38
N SER A 218 -18.37 1.58 -2.47
CA SER A 218 -19.16 1.38 -1.24
C SER A 218 -19.06 2.54 -0.23
N VAL A 219 -17.92 3.25 -0.16
CA VAL A 219 -17.83 4.50 0.61
C VAL A 219 -18.66 5.63 -0.03
N GLN A 220 -18.75 5.68 -1.36
CA GLN A 220 -19.62 6.63 -2.07
C GLN A 220 -21.12 6.34 -1.83
N PHE A 221 -21.52 5.06 -1.73
CA PHE A 221 -22.91 4.68 -1.39
C PHE A 221 -23.31 4.95 0.06
N MET A 222 -22.35 5.06 1.00
CA MET A 222 -22.66 5.37 2.41
C MET A 222 -23.27 6.78 2.63
N ASN A 223 -23.23 7.67 1.62
CA ASN A 223 -23.93 8.95 1.66
C ASN A 223 -25.43 8.86 1.32
N ALA A 224 -25.94 7.70 0.89
CA ALA A 224 -27.37 7.40 0.82
C ALA A 224 -27.69 6.39 1.92
N GLY A 225 -28.30 6.86 3.01
CA GLY A 225 -28.56 6.04 4.19
C GLY A 225 -29.23 4.70 3.87
N VAL A 226 -28.79 3.65 4.59
CA VAL A 226 -29.27 2.23 4.58
C VAL A 226 -28.37 1.28 3.76
N ALA A 227 -27.14 1.01 4.22
CA ALA A 227 -26.36 -0.18 3.77
C ALA A 227 -25.17 -0.59 4.68
N VAL A 228 -25.21 -0.34 5.99
CA VAL A 228 -24.04 -0.55 6.88
C VAL A 228 -23.71 -2.03 7.13
N LEU A 229 -24.69 -2.95 7.04
CA LEU A 229 -24.51 -4.35 7.46
C LEU A 229 -24.04 -5.29 6.33
N SER A 230 -24.48 -5.10 5.08
CA SER A 230 -24.15 -6.03 3.98
C SER A 230 -22.71 -5.86 3.45
N THR A 231 -22.17 -4.63 3.46
CA THR A 231 -20.79 -4.34 3.02
C THR A 231 -19.76 -4.94 3.99
N LEU A 232 -20.14 -5.08 5.25
CA LEU A 232 -19.30 -5.55 6.34
C LEU A 232 -19.06 -7.08 6.28
N GLU A 233 -20.09 -7.85 5.89
CA GLU A 233 -19.98 -9.29 5.68
C GLU A 233 -19.08 -9.63 4.47
N ILE A 234 -19.14 -8.83 3.41
CA ILE A 234 -18.29 -8.99 2.21
C ILE A 234 -16.82 -8.71 2.56
N LEU A 235 -16.55 -7.69 3.37
CA LEU A 235 -15.21 -7.36 3.89
C LEU A 235 -14.61 -8.50 4.73
N ILE A 236 -15.41 -9.16 5.57
CA ILE A 236 -14.97 -10.30 6.40
C ILE A 236 -14.71 -11.53 5.54
N SER A 237 -15.59 -11.84 4.58
CA SER A 237 -15.43 -12.98 3.68
C SER A 237 -14.16 -12.85 2.81
N ALA A 238 -13.86 -11.64 2.30
CA ALA A 238 -12.67 -11.38 1.52
C ALA A 238 -11.36 -11.36 2.34
N ALA A 239 -11.42 -11.01 3.63
CA ALA A 239 -10.26 -10.96 4.53
C ALA A 239 -9.93 -12.31 5.19
N THR A 240 -10.86 -13.26 5.17
CA THR A 240 -10.72 -14.59 5.82
C THR A 240 -9.50 -15.40 5.35
N PRO A 241 -9.08 -15.37 4.07
CA PRO A 241 -7.86 -16.07 3.63
C PRO A 241 -6.55 -15.38 4.09
N ILE A 242 -6.61 -14.10 4.49
CA ILE A 242 -5.43 -13.25 4.75
C ILE A 242 -5.07 -13.21 6.24
N LEU A 243 -6.07 -13.30 7.13
CA LEU A 243 -5.87 -13.10 8.58
C LEU A 243 -5.64 -14.39 9.38
N GLY A 244 -5.74 -15.57 8.75
CA GLY A 244 -5.56 -16.85 9.42
C GLY A 244 -6.68 -17.17 10.44
N ALA A 245 -6.85 -18.45 10.74
CA ALA A 245 -7.95 -18.95 11.58
C ALA A 245 -7.99 -18.37 13.02
N ALA A 246 -6.91 -17.73 13.48
CA ALA A 246 -6.79 -17.17 14.82
C ALA A 246 -7.62 -15.88 15.06
N CYS A 247 -8.01 -15.15 14.01
CA CYS A 247 -8.77 -13.90 14.15
C CYS A 247 -10.30 -14.09 14.12
N GLN A 248 -10.81 -15.27 13.75
CA GLN A 248 -12.25 -15.52 13.63
C GLN A 248 -13.06 -15.35 14.94
N PRO A 249 -12.58 -15.74 16.13
CA PRO A 249 -13.35 -15.60 17.36
C PRO A 249 -13.58 -14.13 17.75
N PHE A 250 -12.62 -13.25 17.44
CA PHE A 250 -12.68 -11.82 17.74
C PHE A 250 -13.76 -11.11 16.91
N PHE A 251 -13.90 -11.49 15.63
CA PHE A 251 -14.93 -10.93 14.74
C PHE A 251 -16.34 -11.48 15.01
N ARG A 252 -16.49 -12.71 15.50
CA ARG A 252 -17.82 -13.25 15.88
C ARG A 252 -18.37 -12.60 17.15
N SER A 253 -17.50 -12.13 18.05
CA SER A 253 -17.91 -11.32 19.21
C SER A 253 -18.32 -9.90 18.83
N TRP A 254 -17.93 -9.42 17.65
CA TRP A 254 -18.20 -8.07 17.14
C TRP A 254 -19.58 -7.92 16.46
N LEU A 255 -20.26 -9.03 16.15
CA LEU A 255 -21.58 -9.08 15.51
C LEU A 255 -22.76 -9.24 16.49
N LYS A 256 -22.50 -9.39 17.80
CA LYS A 256 -23.52 -9.38 18.87
C LYS A 256 -23.47 -8.05 19.59
#